data_AF-A0AAN5D0F8-F1
#
_entry.id   AF-A0AAN5D0F8-F1
#
_cell.length_a   1.000
_cell.length_b   1.000
_cell.length_c   1.000
_cell.angle_alpha   90.00
_cell.angle_beta   90.00
_cell.angle_gamma   90.00
#
_symmetry.space_group_name_H-M   'P 1'
#
loop_
_entity.id
_entity.type
_entity.pdbx_description
1 polymer ?
#
loop_
_entity_poly.entity_id
_entity_poly.type
_entity_poly.pdbx_seq_one_letter_code
_entity_poly.pdbx_strand_id
1 'polypeptide(L)' 'NDSKLTVVIYFSLMNIVGFRKLRRLDFTDSNEPSHDVLFVVEGEKIYVNKGYLSILSPVFHAMFYGDFAEKDKQEI' A
#
# COMPACT_ATOMS: atom_id res chain seq x y z
N ASN A 1 28.64 -13.86 -47.79
CA ASN A 1 27.51 -13.13 -47.19
C ASN A 1 27.40 -13.49 -45.73
N ASP A 2 27.94 -12.65 -44.84
CA ASP A 2 27.29 -12.38 -43.55
C ASP A 2 27.95 -11.17 -42.89
N SER A 3 27.45 -9.98 -43.22
CA SER A 3 27.94 -8.72 -42.68
C SER A 3 26.89 -8.14 -41.76
N LYS A 4 26.77 -8.71 -40.55
CA LYS A 4 25.84 -8.23 -39.53
C LYS A 4 26.54 -7.18 -38.65
N LEU A 5 26.07 -5.94 -38.75
CA LEU A 5 26.45 -4.86 -37.85
C LEU A 5 25.42 -4.75 -36.72
N THR A 6 25.90 -4.81 -35.48
CA THR A 6 25.06 -4.62 -34.29
C THR A 6 25.45 -3.30 -33.65
N VAL A 7 24.48 -2.38 -33.54
CA VAL A 7 24.65 -1.11 -32.85
C VAL A 7 23.98 -1.21 -31.49
N VAL A 8 24.74 -0.98 -30.43
CA VAL A 8 24.23 -0.89 -29.06
C VAL A 8 24.28 0.57 -28.63
N ILE A 9 23.15 1.10 -28.19
CA ILE A 9 23.04 2.47 -27.69
C ILE A 9 22.80 2.39 -26.18
N TYR A 10 23.65 3.09 -25.44
CA TYR A 10 23.45 3.34 -24.03
C TYR A 10 22.93 4.77 -23.88
N PHE A 11 21.69 4.91 -23.40
CA PHE A 11 21.19 6.21 -22.97
C PHE A 11 21.03 6.20 -21.46
N SER A 12 21.35 7.33 -20.84
CA SER A 12 21.13 7.55 -19.41
C SER A 12 20.03 8.59 -19.28
N LEU A 13 18.94 8.21 -18.62
CA LEU A 13 17.81 9.10 -18.36
C LEU A 13 18.27 10.14 -17.34
N MET A 14 18.60 11.34 -17.82
CA MET A 14 19.15 12.38 -16.94
C MET A 14 18.08 13.09 -16.11
N ASN A 15 16.83 13.19 -16.57
CA ASN A 15 15.77 13.87 -15.83
C ASN A 15 14.40 13.27 -16.13
N ILE A 16 13.76 12.68 -15.12
CA ILE A 16 12.35 12.27 -15.16
C ILE A 16 11.54 13.38 -14.50
N VAL A 17 11.02 14.32 -15.28
CA VAL A 17 10.09 15.34 -14.78
C VAL A 17 8.70 14.70 -14.66
N GLY A 18 8.11 14.74 -13.46
CA GLY A 18 6.78 14.16 -13.19
C GLY A 18 6.77 12.91 -12.33
N PHE A 19 7.92 12.42 -11.87
CA PHE A 19 7.95 11.36 -10.87
C PHE A 19 7.51 11.93 -9.51
N ARG A 20 6.20 11.89 -9.24
CA ARG A 20 5.71 12.10 -7.87
C ARG A 20 6.39 11.05 -7.01
N LYS A 21 7.19 11.48 -6.03
CA LYS A 21 7.71 10.59 -5.00
C LYS A 21 6.48 10.03 -4.29
N LEU A 22 6.05 8.82 -4.68
CA LEU A 22 5.02 8.10 -3.96
C LEU A 22 5.49 8.03 -2.51
N ARG A 23 4.70 8.63 -1.60
CA ARG A 23 4.95 8.47 -0.18
C ARG A 23 4.91 6.97 0.07
N ARG A 24 6.01 6.39 0.51
CA ARG A 24 5.99 5.03 1.06
C ARG A 24 5.25 5.15 2.38
N LEU A 25 4.07 4.55 2.44
CA LEU A 25 3.36 4.41 3.70
C LEU A 25 4.09 3.35 4.51
N ASP A 26 4.44 3.72 5.74
CA ASP A 26 4.94 2.77 6.73
C ASP A 26 3.78 2.33 7.60
N PHE A 27 3.28 1.12 7.37
CA PHE A 27 2.16 0.56 8.13
C PHE A 27 2.56 0.12 9.54
N THR A 28 3.84 0.22 9.92
CA THR A 28 4.33 -0.09 11.27
C THR A 28 4.45 1.15 12.15
N ASP A 29 4.38 2.35 11.57
CA ASP A 29 4.45 3.61 12.30
C ASP A 29 3.06 4.04 12.78
N SER A 30 2.91 4.14 14.09
CA SER A 30 1.68 4.64 14.74
C SER A 30 1.44 6.13 14.50
N ASN A 31 2.41 6.87 13.98
CA ASN A 31 2.28 8.30 13.71
C ASN A 31 1.81 8.61 12.29
N GLU A 32 1.62 7.60 11.43
CA GLU A 32 1.03 7.85 10.11
C GLU A 32 -0.41 8.36 10.27
N PRO A 33 -0.75 9.56 9.77
CA PRO A 33 -1.97 10.27 10.16
C PRO A 33 -3.26 9.71 9.54
N SER A 34 -3.19 8.63 8.76
CA SER A 34 -4.33 8.08 8.03
C SER A 34 -4.86 6.74 8.57
N HIS A 35 -4.38 6.24 9.71
CA HIS A 35 -4.88 5.00 10.30
C HIS A 35 -6.08 5.26 11.24
N ASP A 36 -7.01 4.31 11.29
CA ASP A 36 -8.19 4.32 12.18
C ASP A 36 -8.46 2.95 12.81
N VAL A 37 -7.63 1.94 12.50
CA VAL A 37 -7.65 0.61 13.10
C VAL A 37 -6.25 -0.02 13.09
N LEU A 38 -5.96 -0.81 14.12
CA LEU A 38 -4.75 -1.60 14.26
C LEU A 38 -5.06 -3.08 14.02
N PHE A 39 -4.27 -3.75 13.19
CA PHE A 39 -4.25 -5.21 13.10
C PHE A 39 -3.06 -5.79 13.85
N VAL A 40 -3.29 -6.86 14.59
CA VAL A 40 -2.21 -7.67 15.20
C VAL A 40 -2.16 -9.02 14.51
N VAL A 41 -1.23 -9.16 13.57
CA VAL A 41 -1.05 -10.40 12.81
C VAL A 41 0.21 -11.07 13.30
N GLU A 42 0.07 -12.24 13.93
CA GLU A 42 1.21 -13.01 14.48
C GLU A 42 2.08 -12.20 15.46
N GLY A 43 1.49 -11.21 16.15
CA GLY A 43 2.18 -10.31 17.08
C GLY A 43 2.73 -9.03 16.44
N GLU A 44 2.68 -8.90 15.11
CA GLU A 44 3.08 -7.71 14.38
C GLU A 44 1.94 -6.70 14.27
N LYS A 45 2.25 -5.42 14.52
CA LYS A 45 1.30 -4.32 14.52
C LYS A 45 1.24 -3.64 13.15
N ILE A 46 0.04 -3.57 12.57
CA ILE A 46 -0.21 -2.97 11.26
C ILE A 46 -1.30 -1.91 11.38
N TYR A 47 -0.93 -0.65 11.23
CA TYR A 47 -1.82 0.51 11.27
C TYR A 47 -2.46 0.71 9.90
N VAL A 48 -3.78 0.54 9.81
CA VAL A 48 -4.52 0.59 8.54
C VAL A 48 -5.75 1.49 8.62
N ASN A 49 -6.37 1.72 7.46
CA ASN A 49 -7.57 2.53 7.33
C ASN A 49 -8.77 1.66 6.91
N LYS A 50 -9.83 1.66 7.73
CA LYS A 50 -11.08 0.90 7.51
C LYS A 50 -11.72 1.26 6.18
N GLY A 51 -11.77 2.55 5.85
CA GLY A 51 -12.37 3.06 4.61
C GLY A 51 -11.68 2.51 3.36
N TYR A 52 -10.35 2.62 3.29
CA TYR A 52 -9.58 2.09 2.16
C TYR A 52 -9.75 0.59 1.98
N LEU A 53 -9.66 -0.19 3.06
CA LEU A 53 -9.83 -1.64 2.99
C LEU A 53 -11.24 -2.05 2.58
N SER A 54 -12.26 -1.30 3.04
CA SER A 54 -13.65 -1.57 2.70
C SER A 54 -13.99 -1.29 1.25
N ILE A 55 -13.37 -0.29 0.63
CA ILE A 55 -13.51 -0.01 -0.81
C ILE A 55 -12.92 -1.17 -1.63
N LEU A 56 -11.81 -1.73 -1.18
CA LEU A 56 -11.06 -2.75 -1.91
C LEU A 56 -11.53 -4.19 -1.63
N SER A 57 -12.26 -4.41 -0.54
CA SER A 57 -12.68 -5.74 -0.11
C SER A 57 -14.06 -5.73 0.56
N PRO A 58 -15.04 -6.47 -0.01
CA PRO A 58 -16.34 -6.67 0.62
C PRO A 58 -16.25 -7.32 2.00
N VAL A 59 -15.22 -8.13 2.26
CA VAL A 59 -15.01 -8.77 3.56
C VAL A 59 -14.65 -7.73 4.62
N PHE A 60 -13.72 -6.83 4.31
CA PHE A 60 -13.37 -5.73 5.22
C PHE A 60 -14.55 -4.78 5.42
N HIS A 61 -15.32 -4.50 4.38
CA HIS A 61 -16.54 -3.71 4.50
C HIS A 61 -17.54 -4.34 5.49
N ALA A 62 -17.82 -5.63 5.32
CA ALA A 62 -18.72 -6.36 6.23
C ALA A 62 -18.17 -6.39 7.66
N MET A 63 -16.87 -6.65 7.85
CA MET A 63 -16.25 -6.72 9.17
C MET A 63 -16.29 -5.37 9.92
N PHE A 64 -16.07 -4.25 9.23
CA PHE A 64 -16.02 -2.93 9.87
C PHE A 64 -17.37 -2.24 10.01
N TYR A 65 -18.32 -2.49 9.10
CA TYR A 65 -19.59 -1.78 9.05
C TYR A 65 -20.82 -2.67 9.20
N GLY A 66 -20.67 -3.99 9.10
CA GLY A 66 -21.72 -4.95 9.44
C GLY A 66 -21.83 -5.19 10.94
N ASP A 67 -22.76 -6.04 11.35
CA ASP A 67 -23.04 -6.34 12.75
C ASP A 67 -22.14 -7.45 13.31
N PHE A 68 -20.82 -7.26 13.16
CA PHE A 68 -19.81 -8.15 13.72
C PHE A 68 -19.16 -7.53 14.96
N ALA A 69 -18.51 -8.38 15.78
CA ALA A 69 -17.85 -7.94 17.01
C ALA A 69 -16.70 -6.96 16.75
N GLU A 70 -16.14 -6.97 15.54
CA GLU A 70 -15.02 -6.15 15.08
C GLU A 70 -15.40 -4.69 14.79
N LYS A 71 -16.69 -4.39 14.58
CA LYS A 71 -17.20 -3.06 14.22
C LYS A 71 -16.72 -1.97 15.20
N ASP A 72 -16.90 -2.23 16.50
CA ASP A 72 -16.60 -1.29 17.57
C ASP A 72 -15.18 -1.43 18.12
N LYS A 73 -14.36 -2.31 17.52
CA LYS A 73 -12.96 -2.51 17.93
C LYS A 73 -12.03 -1.51 17.24
N GLN A 74 -11.03 -1.09 18.01
CA GLN A 74 -9.88 -0.32 17.52
C GLN A 74 -8.68 -1.21 17.19
N GLU A 75 -8.70 -2.45 17.67
CA GLU A 75 -7.67 -3.47 17.47
C GLU A 75 -8.34 -4.80 17.05
N ILE A 76 -7.85 -5.40 15.96
CA ILE A 76 -8.34 -6.68 15.40
C ILE A 76 -7.20 -7.69 15.33
#